data_AF-A0A931Y6K3-F1
#
_entry.id   AF-A0A931Y6K3-F1
#
_cell.length_a   1.000
_cell.length_b   1.000
_cell.length_c   1.000
_cell.angle_alpha   90.00
_cell.angle_beta   90.00
_cell.angle_gamma   90.00
#
_symmetry.space_group_name_H-M   'P 1'
#
loop_
_entity.id
_entity.type
_entity.pdbx_description
1 polymer ?
#
loop_
_entity_poly.entity_id
_entity_poly.type
_entity_poly.pdbx_seq_one_letter_code
_entity_poly.pdbx_strand_id
1 'polypeptide(L)'
;MTLAELREKYRRMRALRGERWRPDRDRRALRALAREFPGALAELDRLPPEVLEDRIATLDALIDHGGDPPPWARGWLLAHPALRGALIVKAWLAGRRVVDQTMRDELTRTLGELRNAEDAQVWLERIAELADPPNGKLVDVVFRDVAAALSLPDAHSVRELLMPREVVS
;
A
#
# COMPACT_ATOMS: atom_id res chain seq x y z
N MET A 1 1.97 -8.27 4.43
CA MET A 1 0.50 -8.20 4.53
C MET A 1 -0.06 -9.58 4.25
N THR A 2 -1.04 -10.05 5.01
CA THR A 2 -1.74 -11.33 4.80
C THR A 2 -3.12 -11.11 4.17
N LEU A 3 -3.78 -12.19 3.70
CA LEU A 3 -5.17 -12.13 3.22
C LEU A 3 -6.13 -11.64 4.32
N ALA A 4 -5.93 -12.08 5.56
CA ALA A 4 -6.75 -11.67 6.70
C ALA A 4 -6.61 -10.16 6.99
N GLU A 5 -5.40 -9.62 6.92
CA GLU A 5 -5.15 -8.18 7.06
C GLU A 5 -5.76 -7.38 5.89
N LEU A 6 -5.67 -7.90 4.67
CA LEU A 6 -6.28 -7.27 3.49
C LEU A 6 -7.83 -7.27 3.59
N ARG A 7 -8.42 -8.36 4.11
CA ARG A 7 -9.85 -8.42 4.39
C ARG A 7 -10.25 -7.39 5.45
N GLU A 8 -9.48 -7.29 6.52
CA GLU A 8 -9.74 -6.32 7.60
C GLU A 8 -9.66 -4.88 7.10
N LYS A 9 -8.70 -4.56 6.23
CA LYS A 9 -8.64 -3.26 5.52
C LYS A 9 -9.98 -2.94 4.86
N TYR A 10 -10.51 -3.85 4.05
CA TYR A 10 -11.76 -3.60 3.33
C TYR A 10 -12.99 -3.55 4.23
N ARG A 11 -13.07 -4.39 5.28
CA ARG A 11 -14.14 -4.31 6.28
C ARG A 11 -14.17 -2.95 6.99
N ARG A 12 -13.00 -2.41 7.34
CA ARG A 12 -12.88 -1.06 7.93
C ARG A 12 -13.25 0.04 6.94
N MET A 13 -12.84 -0.08 5.68
CA MET A 13 -13.26 0.83 4.61
C MET A 13 -14.78 0.84 4.44
N ARG A 14 -15.42 -0.34 4.45
CA ARG A 14 -16.88 -0.49 4.36
C ARG A 14 -17.58 0.18 5.54
N ALA A 15 -17.11 -0.07 6.77
CA ALA A 15 -17.66 0.55 7.97
C ALA A 15 -17.61 2.09 7.90
N LEU A 16 -16.49 2.65 7.43
CA LEU A 16 -16.33 4.10 7.28
C LEU A 16 -17.23 4.73 6.21
N ARG A 17 -17.68 3.96 5.22
CA ARG A 17 -18.67 4.42 4.21
C ARG A 17 -20.11 4.35 4.71
N GLY A 18 -20.45 3.33 5.49
CA GLY A 18 -21.82 3.08 5.93
C GLY A 18 -22.27 3.91 7.13
N GLU A 19 -21.35 4.52 7.88
CA GLU A 19 -21.70 5.32 9.06
C GLU A 19 -22.12 6.75 8.71
N ARG A 20 -23.06 7.32 9.47
CA ARG A 20 -23.37 8.75 9.41
C ARG A 20 -22.13 9.53 9.86
N TRP A 21 -21.60 10.35 8.97
CA TRP A 21 -20.37 11.13 9.19
C TRP A 21 -20.34 11.86 10.53
N ARG A 22 -19.28 11.62 11.33
CA ARG A 22 -18.94 12.26 12.59
C ARG A 22 -17.51 12.83 12.49
N PRO A 23 -17.36 14.15 12.28
CA PRO A 23 -16.10 14.76 11.84
C PRO A 23 -14.84 14.31 12.61
N ASP A 24 -14.85 14.34 13.93
CA ASP A 24 -13.62 14.07 14.71
C ASP A 24 -13.32 12.57 14.85
N ARG A 25 -14.36 11.74 15.03
CA ARG A 25 -14.22 10.29 15.08
C ARG A 25 -13.73 9.75 13.73
N ASP A 26 -14.33 10.21 12.65
CA ASP A 26 -14.07 9.65 11.33
C ASP A 26 -12.73 10.13 10.79
N ARG A 27 -12.33 11.39 11.04
CA ARG A 27 -10.96 11.84 10.75
C ARG A 27 -9.92 11.01 11.47
N ARG A 28 -10.13 10.69 12.75
CA ARG A 28 -9.21 9.83 13.52
C ARG A 28 -9.16 8.42 12.93
N ALA A 29 -10.31 7.87 12.55
CA ALA A 29 -10.40 6.53 11.96
C ALA A 29 -9.75 6.46 10.56
N LEU A 30 -9.98 7.47 9.71
CA LEU A 30 -9.34 7.59 8.39
C LEU A 30 -7.81 7.73 8.51
N ARG A 31 -7.32 8.53 9.46
CA ARG A 31 -5.87 8.63 9.74
C ARG A 31 -5.29 7.30 10.20
N ALA A 32 -5.99 6.60 11.09
CA ALA A 32 -5.56 5.28 11.55
C ALA A 32 -5.53 4.26 10.39
N LEU A 33 -6.57 4.26 9.54
CA LEU A 33 -6.64 3.42 8.35
C LEU A 33 -5.46 3.70 7.39
N ALA A 34 -5.21 4.97 7.08
CA ALA A 34 -4.14 5.38 6.16
C ALA A 34 -2.73 5.04 6.69
N ARG A 35 -2.53 5.14 8.01
CA ARG A 35 -1.26 4.78 8.65
C ARG A 35 -0.97 3.29 8.58
N GLU A 36 -2.01 2.47 8.71
CA GLU A 36 -1.88 1.01 8.73
C GLU A 36 -1.86 0.42 7.32
N PHE A 37 -2.63 1.01 6.41
CA PHE A 37 -2.81 0.56 5.04
C PHE A 37 -2.53 1.72 4.05
N PRO A 38 -1.26 1.93 3.65
CA PRO A 38 -0.90 2.96 2.69
C PRO A 38 -1.75 2.87 1.40
N GLY A 39 -2.34 3.99 1.00
CA GLY A 39 -3.20 4.06 -0.19
C GLY A 39 -4.69 3.79 0.06
N ALA A 40 -5.09 3.32 1.25
CA ALA A 40 -6.49 2.98 1.54
C ALA A 40 -7.48 4.14 1.36
N LEU A 41 -7.08 5.39 1.59
CA LEU A 41 -7.95 6.55 1.35
C LEU A 41 -8.19 6.78 -0.14
N ALA A 42 -7.15 6.64 -0.98
CA ALA A 42 -7.30 6.76 -2.42
C ALA A 42 -8.16 5.62 -2.99
N GLU A 43 -8.07 4.42 -2.41
CA GLU A 43 -9.00 3.32 -2.72
C GLU A 43 -10.43 3.66 -2.30
N LEU A 44 -10.60 4.18 -1.08
CA LEU A 44 -11.91 4.53 -0.53
C LEU A 44 -12.61 5.61 -1.35
N ASP A 45 -11.86 6.51 -1.98
CA ASP A 45 -12.44 7.55 -2.84
C ASP A 45 -12.82 7.02 -4.24
N ARG A 46 -12.24 5.90 -4.68
CA ARG A 46 -12.38 5.40 -6.06
C ARG A 46 -13.25 4.15 -6.21
N LEU A 47 -13.16 3.22 -5.27
CA LEU A 47 -13.80 1.91 -5.39
C LEU A 47 -15.33 2.06 -5.27
N PRO A 48 -16.12 1.53 -6.21
CA PRO A 48 -17.57 1.45 -6.01
C PRO A 48 -17.92 0.56 -4.80
N PRO A 49 -19.03 0.83 -4.07
CA PRO A 49 -19.44 0.02 -2.93
C PRO A 49 -19.54 -1.48 -3.23
N GLU A 50 -20.10 -1.84 -4.38
CA GLU A 50 -20.26 -3.21 -4.86
C GLU A 50 -18.90 -3.92 -5.04
N VAL A 51 -17.89 -3.25 -5.60
CA VAL A 51 -16.54 -3.80 -5.73
C VAL A 51 -15.92 -4.04 -4.35
N LEU A 52 -16.22 -3.18 -3.36
CA LEU A 52 -15.73 -3.36 -2.01
C LEU A 52 -16.34 -4.60 -1.34
N GLU A 53 -17.65 -4.82 -1.49
CA GLU A 53 -18.33 -6.03 -1.00
C GLU A 53 -17.80 -7.29 -1.69
N ASP A 54 -17.65 -7.26 -3.02
CA ASP A 54 -17.14 -8.40 -3.80
C ASP A 54 -15.72 -8.79 -3.37
N ARG A 55 -14.86 -7.79 -3.12
CA ARG A 55 -13.49 -8.03 -2.60
C ARG A 55 -13.51 -8.65 -1.21
N ILE A 56 -14.43 -8.24 -0.33
CA ILE A 56 -14.59 -8.83 1.00
C ILE A 56 -15.03 -10.30 0.87
N ALA A 57 -16.07 -10.57 0.09
CA ALA A 57 -16.59 -11.93 -0.12
C ALA A 57 -15.54 -12.86 -0.73
N THR A 58 -14.78 -12.35 -1.72
CA THR A 58 -13.67 -13.09 -2.33
C THR A 58 -12.59 -13.47 -1.30
N LEU A 59 -12.22 -12.53 -0.43
CA LEU A 59 -11.20 -12.80 0.61
C LEU A 59 -11.71 -13.73 1.69
N ASP A 60 -12.99 -13.64 2.06
CA ASP A 60 -13.62 -14.59 2.98
C ASP A 60 -13.54 -16.01 2.40
N ALA A 61 -13.95 -16.21 1.15
CA ALA A 61 -13.84 -17.52 0.48
C ALA A 61 -12.40 -18.04 0.41
N LEU A 62 -11.43 -17.20 0.07
CA LEU A 62 -10.00 -17.58 0.02
C LEU A 62 -9.44 -17.97 1.40
N ILE A 63 -9.88 -17.29 2.47
CA ILE A 63 -9.43 -17.60 3.83
C ILE A 63 -10.05 -18.91 4.32
N ASP A 64 -11.33 -19.14 4.03
CA ASP A 64 -12.07 -20.30 4.53
C ASP A 64 -11.77 -21.58 3.75
N HIS A 65 -11.50 -21.46 2.44
CA HIS A 65 -11.36 -22.60 1.53
C HIS A 65 -9.99 -22.70 0.83
N GLY A 66 -9.13 -21.69 0.99
CA GLY A 66 -7.87 -21.60 0.25
C GLY A 66 -8.07 -21.26 -1.23
N GLY A 67 -6.99 -21.42 -2.01
CA GLY A 67 -6.96 -21.13 -3.43
C GLY A 67 -6.04 -19.96 -3.80
N ASP A 68 -5.94 -19.71 -5.10
CA ASP A 68 -5.05 -18.66 -5.62
C ASP A 68 -5.72 -17.28 -5.49
N PRO A 69 -5.06 -16.30 -4.84
CA PRO A 69 -5.63 -14.96 -4.76
C PRO A 69 -5.77 -14.34 -6.15
N PRO A 70 -6.85 -13.60 -6.45
CA PRO A 70 -7.01 -12.92 -7.74
C PRO A 70 -5.91 -11.86 -7.94
N PRO A 71 -5.68 -11.40 -9.18
CA PRO A 71 -4.59 -10.45 -9.48
C PRO A 71 -4.60 -9.19 -8.61
N TRP A 72 -5.76 -8.61 -8.32
CA TRP A 72 -5.87 -7.43 -7.46
C TRP A 72 -5.45 -7.71 -6.01
N ALA A 73 -5.73 -8.92 -5.50
CA ALA A 73 -5.36 -9.31 -4.15
C ALA A 73 -3.84 -9.53 -4.08
N ARG A 74 -3.27 -10.27 -5.04
CA ARG A 74 -1.81 -10.45 -5.16
C ARG A 74 -1.08 -9.11 -5.23
N GLY A 75 -1.58 -8.18 -6.05
CA GLY A 75 -0.99 -6.85 -6.16
C GLY A 75 -1.02 -6.07 -4.85
N TRP A 76 -2.10 -6.16 -4.06
CA TRP A 76 -2.12 -5.53 -2.73
C TRP A 76 -1.21 -6.22 -1.70
N LEU A 77 -1.11 -7.54 -1.74
CA LEU A 77 -0.20 -8.30 -0.87
C LEU A 77 1.27 -7.90 -1.12
N LEU A 78 1.62 -7.56 -2.37
CA LEU A 78 2.93 -7.03 -2.74
C LEU A 78 3.08 -5.54 -2.42
N ALA A 79 2.09 -4.73 -2.78
CA ALA A 79 2.18 -3.27 -2.69
C ALA A 79 2.21 -2.74 -1.26
N HIS A 80 1.44 -3.33 -0.33
CA HIS A 80 1.33 -2.79 1.04
C HIS A 80 2.66 -2.85 1.82
N PRO A 81 3.35 -4.00 1.92
CA PRO A 81 4.68 -4.08 2.53
C PRO A 81 5.66 -3.10 1.87
N ALA A 82 5.71 -3.08 0.53
CA ALA A 82 6.62 -2.23 -0.21
C ALA A 82 6.36 -0.73 0.04
N LEU A 83 5.10 -0.29 0.02
CA LEU A 83 4.71 1.09 0.35
C LEU A 83 5.06 1.45 1.79
N ARG A 84 4.82 0.55 2.75
CA ARG A 84 5.12 0.78 4.16
C ARG A 84 6.62 0.96 4.38
N GLY A 85 7.44 0.06 3.82
CA GLY A 85 8.88 0.17 3.83
C GLY A 85 9.39 1.47 3.19
N ALA A 86 8.85 1.79 2.02
CA ALA A 86 9.22 3.01 1.31
C ALA A 86 8.86 4.28 2.10
N LEU A 87 7.72 4.30 2.79
CA LEU A 87 7.31 5.41 3.65
C LEU A 87 8.18 5.53 4.91
N ILE A 88 8.61 4.41 5.51
CA ILE A 88 9.57 4.41 6.63
C ILE A 88 10.88 5.06 6.20
N VAL A 89 11.45 4.61 5.07
CA VAL A 89 12.70 5.18 4.54
C VAL A 89 12.51 6.64 4.14
N LYS A 90 11.37 7.00 3.53
CA LYS A 90 11.08 8.39 3.15
C LYS A 90 10.99 9.31 4.37
N ALA A 91 10.39 8.83 5.47
CA ALA A 91 10.34 9.56 6.73
C ALA A 91 11.75 9.73 7.33
N TRP A 92 12.55 8.66 7.34
CA TRP A 92 13.95 8.72 7.80
C TRP A 92 14.79 9.71 7.00
N LEU A 93 14.65 9.73 5.67
CA LEU A 93 15.35 10.65 4.76
C LEU A 93 15.07 12.12 5.09
N ALA A 94 13.94 12.45 5.72
CA ALA A 94 13.60 13.80 6.16
C ALA A 94 13.81 14.90 5.08
N GLY A 95 13.52 14.58 3.82
CA GLY A 95 13.65 15.49 2.68
C GLY A 95 15.03 15.51 1.99
N ARG A 96 16.02 14.77 2.49
CA ARG A 96 17.33 14.60 1.82
C ARG A 96 17.14 13.93 0.46
N ARG A 97 17.78 14.47 -0.58
CA ARG A 97 17.67 14.01 -1.99
C ARG A 97 18.92 13.32 -2.51
N VAL A 98 20.08 13.64 -1.95
CA VAL A 98 21.36 12.99 -2.29
C VAL A 98 21.62 11.92 -1.24
N VAL A 99 22.00 10.73 -1.68
CA VAL A 99 22.29 9.60 -0.80
C VAL A 99 23.69 9.08 -1.06
N ASP A 100 24.55 9.19 -0.05
CA ASP A 100 25.90 8.64 -0.04
C ASP A 100 25.98 7.31 0.73
N GLN A 101 27.18 6.75 0.88
CA GLN A 101 27.39 5.51 1.62
C GLN A 101 27.14 5.69 3.12
N THR A 102 27.57 6.82 3.70
CA THR A 102 27.37 7.12 5.12
C THR A 102 25.90 7.09 5.49
N MET A 103 25.03 7.67 4.66
CA MET A 103 23.59 7.61 4.84
C MET A 103 23.02 6.19 4.75
N ARG A 104 23.55 5.33 3.88
CA ARG A 104 23.14 3.92 3.80
C ARG A 104 23.50 3.16 5.08
N ASP A 105 24.71 3.37 5.59
CA ASP A 105 25.20 2.75 6.82
C ASP A 105 24.40 3.23 8.04
N GLU A 106 24.06 4.53 8.10
CA GLU A 106 23.18 5.09 9.11
C GLU A 106 21.78 4.49 9.07
N LEU A 107 21.13 4.47 7.89
CA LEU A 107 19.82 3.86 7.74
C LEU A 107 19.84 2.41 8.20
N THR A 108 20.84 1.64 7.78
CA THR A 108 20.99 0.22 8.15
C THR A 108 21.03 0.03 9.67
N ARG A 109 21.79 0.87 10.39
CA ARG A 109 21.81 0.84 11.86
C ARG A 109 20.47 1.22 12.47
N THR A 110 19.82 2.27 11.95
CA THR A 110 18.54 2.74 12.48
C THR A 110 17.40 1.76 12.22
N LEU A 111 17.39 1.06 11.09
CA LEU A 111 16.28 0.16 10.74
C LEU A 111 16.04 -0.92 11.80
N GLY A 112 17.08 -1.45 12.45
CA GLY A 112 16.95 -2.50 13.46
C GLY A 112 16.06 -2.14 14.65
N GLU A 113 15.79 -0.86 14.87
CA GLU A 113 14.97 -0.35 15.97
C GLU A 113 13.54 0.03 15.54
N LEU A 114 13.26 0.03 14.22
CA LEU A 114 11.98 0.47 13.68
C LEU A 114 10.97 -0.67 13.58
N ARG A 115 9.69 -0.33 13.78
CA ARG A 115 8.59 -1.27 13.53
C ARG A 115 8.44 -1.52 12.02
N ASN A 116 8.33 -2.79 11.64
CA ASN A 116 8.30 -3.26 10.25
C ASN A 116 9.60 -2.95 9.49
N ALA A 117 10.74 -3.07 10.17
CA ALA A 117 12.07 -2.86 9.59
C ALA A 117 12.32 -3.73 8.36
N GLU A 118 11.78 -4.96 8.36
CA GLU A 118 11.87 -5.94 7.28
C GLU A 118 11.33 -5.39 5.96
N ASP A 119 10.25 -4.60 6.00
CA ASP A 119 9.69 -3.98 4.80
C ASP A 119 10.59 -2.86 4.27
N ALA A 120 11.33 -2.18 5.15
CA ALA A 120 12.23 -1.10 4.78
C ALA A 120 13.59 -1.61 4.27
N GLN A 121 14.00 -2.81 4.69
CA GLN A 121 15.28 -3.42 4.30
C GLN A 121 15.41 -3.60 2.78
N VAL A 122 14.31 -3.93 2.08
CA VAL A 122 14.31 -4.11 0.61
C VAL A 122 14.70 -2.84 -0.16
N TRP A 123 14.67 -1.68 0.51
CA TRP A 123 14.97 -0.38 -0.08
C TRP A 123 16.39 0.12 0.20
N LEU A 124 17.22 -0.58 0.97
CA LEU A 124 18.57 -0.11 1.35
C LEU A 124 19.44 0.18 0.12
N GLU A 125 19.50 -0.76 -0.82
CA GLU A 125 20.29 -0.62 -2.05
C GLU A 125 19.69 0.41 -3.02
N ARG A 126 18.39 0.71 -2.88
CA ARG A 126 17.60 1.53 -3.80
C ARG A 126 17.10 2.82 -3.15
N ILE A 127 17.71 3.22 -2.04
CA ILE A 127 17.31 4.40 -1.26
C ILE A 127 17.29 5.69 -2.09
N ALA A 128 18.17 5.81 -3.09
CA ALA A 128 18.21 6.96 -4.00
C ALA A 128 16.90 7.12 -4.78
N GLU A 129 16.23 6.01 -5.16
CA GLU A 129 14.94 6.04 -5.85
C GLU A 129 13.82 6.57 -4.95
N LEU A 130 13.95 6.44 -3.62
CA LEU A 130 13.01 7.00 -2.65
C LEU A 130 13.33 8.45 -2.30
N ALA A 131 14.62 8.81 -2.30
CA ALA A 131 15.09 10.18 -2.10
C ALA A 131 14.59 11.10 -3.21
N ASP A 132 14.72 10.66 -4.46
CA ASP A 132 14.31 11.38 -5.66
C ASP A 132 13.47 10.49 -6.60
N PRO A 133 12.20 10.23 -6.27
CA PRO A 133 11.35 9.35 -7.05
C PRO A 133 10.99 9.97 -8.40
N PRO A 134 10.83 9.16 -9.48
CA PRO A 134 10.34 9.63 -10.76
C PRO A 134 9.04 10.43 -10.61
N ASN A 135 8.96 11.59 -11.27
CA ASN A 135 7.82 12.51 -11.19
C ASN A 135 7.46 12.98 -9.76
N GLY A 136 8.38 12.83 -8.80
CA GLY A 136 8.15 13.16 -7.38
C GLY A 136 7.22 12.20 -6.64
N LYS A 137 6.89 11.03 -7.22
CA LYS A 137 5.85 10.11 -6.70
C LYS A 137 6.44 8.79 -6.25
N LEU A 138 6.58 8.63 -4.95
CA LEU A 138 7.04 7.38 -4.31
C LEU A 138 6.18 6.16 -4.69
N VAL A 139 4.86 6.35 -4.83
CA VAL A 139 3.94 5.28 -5.24
C VAL A 139 4.28 4.71 -6.62
N ASP A 140 4.84 5.50 -7.53
CA ASP A 140 5.17 5.04 -8.87
C ASP A 140 6.42 4.12 -8.86
N VAL A 141 7.36 4.35 -7.93
CA VAL A 141 8.49 3.43 -7.69
C VAL A 141 7.97 2.07 -7.22
N VAL A 142 7.09 2.06 -6.23
CA VAL A 142 6.51 0.81 -5.71
C VAL A 142 5.67 0.10 -6.77
N PHE A 143 4.83 0.84 -7.49
CA PHE A 143 3.94 0.25 -8.49
C PHE A 143 4.70 -0.27 -9.71
N ARG A 144 5.86 0.30 -10.05
CA ARG A 144 6.73 -0.29 -11.07
C ARG A 144 7.21 -1.68 -10.66
N ASP A 145 7.64 -1.86 -9.42
CA ASP A 145 8.13 -3.15 -8.93
C ASP A 145 6.99 -4.18 -8.84
N VAL A 146 5.79 -3.75 -8.42
CA VAL A 146 4.58 -4.59 -8.44
C VAL A 146 4.16 -4.95 -9.87
N ALA A 147 4.32 -4.04 -10.83
CA ALA A 147 3.99 -4.30 -12.23
C ALA A 147 4.89 -5.42 -12.78
N ALA A 148 6.20 -5.31 -12.54
CA ALA A 148 7.15 -6.36 -12.92
C ALA A 148 6.81 -7.71 -12.28
N ALA A 149 6.50 -7.74 -10.99
CA ALA A 149 6.14 -8.97 -10.28
C ALA A 149 4.85 -9.61 -10.79
N LEU A 150 3.91 -8.82 -11.32
CA LEU A 150 2.64 -9.29 -11.88
C LEU A 150 2.66 -9.44 -13.41
N SER A 151 3.80 -9.22 -14.06
CA SER A 151 3.93 -9.19 -15.53
C SER A 151 2.95 -8.20 -16.19
N LEU A 152 2.74 -7.04 -15.55
CA LEU A 152 1.99 -5.91 -16.08
C LEU A 152 2.93 -4.91 -16.74
N PRO A 153 2.47 -4.13 -17.73
CA PRO A 153 3.37 -3.30 -18.53
C PRO A 153 3.94 -2.11 -17.74
N ASP A 154 3.20 -1.53 -16.81
CA ASP A 154 3.62 -0.34 -16.08
C ASP A 154 2.90 -0.12 -14.73
N ALA A 155 3.36 0.90 -14.01
CA ALA A 155 2.76 1.35 -12.75
C ALA A 155 1.32 1.85 -12.90
N HIS A 156 0.92 2.31 -14.08
CA HIS A 156 -0.46 2.76 -14.34
C HIS A 156 -1.41 1.56 -14.34
N SER A 157 -1.02 0.46 -14.98
CA SER A 157 -1.77 -0.80 -15.03
C SER A 157 -1.98 -1.40 -13.64
N VAL A 158 -0.97 -1.30 -12.76
CA VAL A 158 -1.14 -1.66 -11.34
C VAL A 158 -2.18 -0.77 -10.67
N ARG A 159 -2.15 0.54 -10.90
CA ARG A 159 -3.13 1.45 -10.30
C ARG A 159 -4.56 1.13 -10.73
N GLU A 160 -4.79 0.85 -12.01
CA GLU A 160 -6.11 0.47 -12.51
C GLU A 160 -6.56 -0.91 -11.99
N LEU A 161 -5.64 -1.87 -11.90
CA LEU A 161 -5.93 -3.18 -11.30
C LEU A 161 -6.33 -3.06 -9.82
N LEU A 162 -5.59 -2.26 -9.05
CA LEU A 162 -5.77 -2.14 -7.61
C LEU A 162 -6.91 -1.20 -7.23
N MET A 163 -7.12 -0.14 -8.01
CA MET A 163 -8.05 0.96 -7.72
C MET A 163 -8.85 1.35 -8.97
N PRO A 164 -9.63 0.42 -9.55
CA PRO A 164 -10.41 0.69 -10.75
C PRO A 164 -11.37 1.86 -10.48
N ARG A 165 -11.45 2.78 -11.44
CA ARG A 165 -12.57 3.73 -11.55
C ARG A 165 -13.72 2.98 -12.21
N GLU A 166 -14.95 3.20 -11.73
CA GLU A 166 -16.22 2.58 -12.19
C GLU A 166 -16.12 1.79 -13.51
N VAL A 167 -16.42 0.49 -13.46
CA VAL A 167 -16.70 -0.25 -14.69
C VAL A 167 -18.08 0.19 -15.14
N VAL A 168 -18.15 1.17 -16.05
CA VAL A 168 -19.38 1.44 -16.79
C VAL A 168 -19.72 0.14 -17.51
N SER A 169 -20.77 -0.52 -17.01
CA SER A 169 -21.31 -1.74 -17.60
C SER A 169 -22.16 -1.39 -18.81
#